data_AF-A0A355GQ67-F1
#
_entry.id   AF-A0A355GQ67-F1
#
_cell.length_a   1.000
_cell.length_b   1.000
_cell.length_c   1.000
_cell.angle_alpha   90.00
_cell.angle_beta   90.00
_cell.angle_gamma   90.00
#
_symmetry.space_group_name_H-M   'P 1'
#
loop_
_entity.id
_entity.type
_entity.pdbx_description
1 polymer ?
#
loop_
_entity_poly.entity_id
_entity_poly.type
_entity_poly.pdbx_seq_one_letter_code
_entity_poly.pdbx_strand_id
1 'polypeptide(L)'
;GLGYLLPPDRVKRAVQAMLDLNAVCSPYGAINSVSARGRATPKDDLNHQAGNILPGETYALAALAIFEGFTDPGLDLARKTYVNIAGQSGCIWNQPDVISADDGKALFGDDYERNMSIWSLLPALAQHDQQIASLWLQLLDQAKSFAMGRGKDELREI
;
A
#
# COMPACT_ATOMS: atom_id res chain seq x y z
N GLY A 1 -4.98 12.50 -14.63
CA GLY A 1 -5.89 11.45 -14.13
C GLY A 1 -7.26 11.60 -14.77
N LEU A 2 -8.16 10.63 -14.56
CA LEU A 2 -9.54 10.64 -15.10
C LEU A 2 -10.50 11.59 -14.33
N GLY A 3 -10.02 12.26 -13.29
CA GLY A 3 -10.85 13.03 -12.37
C GLY A 3 -11.58 12.15 -11.35
N TYR A 4 -12.47 12.75 -10.58
CA TYR A 4 -13.29 12.05 -9.58
C TYR A 4 -14.50 11.37 -10.22
N LEU A 5 -14.68 10.08 -9.95
CA LEU A 5 -15.88 9.33 -10.34
C LEU A 5 -17.05 9.50 -9.35
N LEU A 6 -16.72 9.82 -8.08
CA LEU A 6 -17.66 10.06 -6.99
C LEU A 6 -17.43 11.46 -6.41
N PRO A 7 -18.41 12.07 -5.70
CA PRO A 7 -18.22 13.40 -5.14
C PRO A 7 -16.94 13.49 -4.28
N PRO A 8 -16.02 14.44 -4.54
CA PRO A 8 -14.71 14.51 -3.88
C PRO A 8 -14.79 14.49 -2.35
N ASP A 9 -15.70 15.28 -1.77
CA ASP A 9 -15.88 15.32 -0.31
C ASP A 9 -16.31 13.98 0.28
N ARG A 10 -17.03 13.15 -0.47
CA ARG A 10 -17.42 11.80 -0.02
C ARG A 10 -16.23 10.85 -0.07
N VAL A 11 -15.40 10.94 -1.09
CA VAL A 11 -14.15 10.16 -1.19
C VAL A 11 -13.23 10.51 -0.04
N LYS A 12 -12.97 11.80 0.18
CA LYS A 12 -12.10 12.27 1.26
C LYS A 12 -12.58 11.82 2.64
N ARG A 13 -13.89 11.89 2.92
CA ARG A 13 -14.47 11.40 4.18
C ARG A 13 -14.38 9.88 4.32
N ALA A 14 -14.57 9.13 3.25
CA ALA A 14 -14.43 7.67 3.27
C ALA A 14 -12.99 7.25 3.57
N VAL A 15 -12.02 7.93 2.96
CA VAL A 15 -10.59 7.72 3.21
C VAL A 15 -10.24 8.06 4.67
N GLN A 16 -10.69 9.21 5.17
CA GLN A 16 -10.52 9.57 6.59
C GLN A 16 -11.11 8.49 7.51
N ALA A 17 -12.32 8.01 7.23
CA ALA A 17 -12.94 6.96 8.03
C ALA A 17 -12.14 5.65 8.02
N MET A 18 -11.56 5.26 6.89
CA MET A 18 -10.69 4.08 6.81
C MET A 18 -9.38 4.28 7.59
N LEU A 19 -8.81 5.49 7.59
CA LEU A 19 -7.66 5.81 8.43
C LEU A 19 -8.03 5.74 9.93
N ASP A 20 -9.16 6.31 10.32
CA ASP A 20 -9.61 6.39 11.72
C ASP A 20 -10.10 5.05 12.28
N LEU A 21 -10.51 4.12 11.41
CA LEU A 21 -11.08 2.84 11.81
C LEU A 21 -10.17 1.67 11.43
N ASN A 22 -9.89 1.46 10.15
CA ASN A 22 -9.15 0.28 9.68
C ASN A 22 -7.65 0.39 10.01
N ALA A 23 -7.06 1.57 9.80
CA ALA A 23 -5.63 1.74 9.96
C ALA A 23 -5.21 1.75 11.43
N VAL A 24 -6.05 2.15 12.39
CA VAL A 24 -5.64 2.18 13.81
C VAL A 24 -5.76 0.84 14.53
N CYS A 25 -6.50 -0.14 13.98
CA CYS A 25 -6.79 -1.38 14.69
C CYS A 25 -5.59 -2.32 14.89
N SER A 26 -4.51 -2.16 14.12
CA SER A 26 -3.32 -3.02 14.21
C SER A 26 -2.04 -2.23 13.98
N PRO A 27 -0.94 -2.55 14.69
CA PRO A 27 0.36 -1.95 14.42
C PRO A 27 0.99 -2.44 13.11
N TYR A 28 0.42 -3.45 12.45
CA TYR A 28 1.04 -4.15 11.33
C TYR A 28 0.52 -3.73 9.95
N GLY A 29 -0.54 -2.91 9.88
CA GLY A 29 -1.19 -2.51 8.63
C GLY A 29 -2.65 -2.09 8.85
N ALA A 30 -3.44 -2.02 7.78
CA ALA A 30 -4.87 -1.77 7.86
C ALA A 30 -5.64 -3.10 7.88
N ILE A 31 -6.55 -3.27 8.85
CA ILE A 31 -7.47 -4.41 8.85
C ILE A 31 -8.45 -4.24 7.69
N ASN A 32 -8.68 -5.30 6.93
CA ASN A 32 -9.50 -5.23 5.72
C ASN A 32 -10.94 -4.77 6.00
N SER A 33 -11.55 -5.29 7.07
CA SER A 33 -12.94 -4.99 7.43
C SER A 33 -13.12 -4.71 8.92
N VAL A 34 -13.79 -3.61 9.20
CA VAL A 34 -14.17 -3.18 10.54
C VAL A 34 -15.64 -2.76 10.56
N SER A 35 -16.30 -2.97 11.69
CA SER A 35 -17.62 -2.39 11.95
C SER A 35 -17.56 -0.86 12.05
N ALA A 36 -18.71 -0.19 12.00
CA ALA A 36 -18.82 1.26 12.22
C ALA A 36 -18.34 1.75 13.61
N ARG A 37 -18.04 0.81 14.52
CA ARG A 37 -17.44 1.09 15.84
C ARG A 37 -15.94 0.74 15.91
N GLY A 38 -15.29 0.47 14.77
CA GLY A 38 -13.87 0.13 14.70
C GLY A 38 -13.52 -1.26 15.23
N ARG A 39 -14.49 -2.17 15.37
CA ARG A 39 -14.18 -3.57 15.72
C ARG A 39 -13.86 -4.35 14.45
N ALA A 40 -12.71 -5.01 14.43
CA ALA A 40 -12.34 -5.95 13.36
C ALA A 40 -13.44 -7.01 13.16
N THR A 41 -13.69 -7.35 11.89
CA THR A 41 -14.56 -8.48 11.55
C THR A 41 -13.95 -9.77 12.09
N PRO A 42 -14.76 -10.70 12.65
CA PRO A 42 -14.26 -11.98 13.14
C PRO A 42 -13.47 -12.74 12.08
N LYS A 43 -12.39 -13.40 12.53
CA LYS A 43 -11.55 -14.26 11.70
C LYS A 43 -12.13 -15.68 11.79
N ASP A 44 -13.07 -16.00 10.92
CA ASP A 44 -13.62 -17.34 10.79
C ASP A 44 -13.06 -18.06 9.56
N ASP A 45 -13.35 -19.36 9.45
CA ASP A 45 -12.86 -20.19 8.34
C ASP A 45 -13.44 -19.78 6.98
N LEU A 46 -14.54 -19.03 6.96
CA LEU A 46 -15.22 -18.59 5.74
C LEU A 46 -14.61 -17.30 5.18
N ASN A 47 -14.09 -16.42 6.04
CA ASN A 47 -13.52 -15.14 5.63
C ASN A 47 -12.40 -14.67 6.55
N HIS A 48 -11.34 -15.47 6.67
CA HIS A 48 -10.15 -15.13 7.45
C HIS A 48 -9.48 -13.82 6.98
N GLN A 49 -9.70 -13.39 5.74
CA GLN A 49 -9.14 -12.14 5.19
C GLN A 49 -9.77 -10.88 5.79
N ALA A 50 -11.05 -10.90 6.13
CA ALA A 50 -11.78 -9.72 6.60
C ALA A 50 -11.22 -9.14 7.91
N GLY A 51 -10.84 -10.00 8.85
CA GLY A 51 -10.25 -9.58 10.13
C GLY A 51 -8.73 -9.39 10.09
N ASN A 52 -8.09 -9.59 8.95
CA ASN A 52 -6.64 -9.56 8.80
C ASN A 52 -6.19 -8.46 7.83
N ILE A 53 -4.89 -8.37 7.60
CA ILE A 53 -4.26 -7.33 6.81
C ILE A 53 -3.88 -7.90 5.45
N LEU A 54 -4.25 -7.18 4.39
CA LEU A 54 -3.76 -7.44 3.04
C LEU A 54 -2.76 -6.32 2.69
N PRO A 55 -1.45 -6.60 2.61
CA PRO A 55 -0.46 -5.54 2.48
C PRO A 55 -0.64 -4.72 1.20
N GLY A 56 -0.95 -5.38 0.08
CA GLY A 56 -1.21 -4.68 -1.17
C GLY A 56 -2.42 -3.74 -1.12
N GLU A 57 -3.48 -4.12 -0.42
CA GLU A 57 -4.64 -3.23 -0.21
C GLU A 57 -4.29 -2.09 0.75
N THR A 58 -3.44 -2.36 1.75
CA THR A 58 -2.94 -1.35 2.67
C THR A 58 -2.09 -0.30 1.95
N TYR A 59 -1.20 -0.71 1.03
CA TYR A 59 -0.43 0.23 0.22
C TYR A 59 -1.31 1.03 -0.74
N ALA A 60 -2.34 0.41 -1.33
CA ALA A 60 -3.30 1.11 -2.16
C ALA A 60 -4.09 2.16 -1.36
N LEU A 61 -4.54 1.83 -0.14
CA LEU A 61 -5.19 2.77 0.77
C LEU A 61 -4.25 3.91 1.18
N ALA A 62 -2.98 3.60 1.47
CA ALA A 62 -1.97 4.60 1.79
C ALA A 62 -1.75 5.59 0.64
N ALA A 63 -1.62 5.09 -0.60
CA ALA A 63 -1.49 5.95 -1.77
C ALA A 63 -2.75 6.80 -2.00
N LEU A 64 -3.94 6.23 -1.85
CA LEU A 64 -5.20 6.96 -1.95
C LEU A 64 -5.29 8.05 -0.87
N ALA A 65 -4.89 7.76 0.36
CA ALA A 65 -4.79 8.74 1.44
C ALA A 65 -3.88 9.91 1.06
N ILE A 66 -2.70 9.63 0.53
CA ILE A 66 -1.77 10.65 0.06
C ILE A 66 -2.41 11.47 -1.08
N PHE A 67 -3.02 10.85 -2.09
CA PHE A 67 -3.72 11.57 -3.17
C PHE A 67 -4.79 12.54 -2.64
N GLU A 68 -5.53 12.18 -1.59
CA GLU A 68 -6.56 13.03 -0.97
C GLU A 68 -6.01 14.08 0.03
N GLY A 69 -4.68 14.16 0.17
CA GLY A 69 -3.97 15.14 1.00
C GLY A 69 -3.65 14.67 2.43
N PHE A 70 -3.86 13.39 2.75
CA PHE A 70 -3.47 12.78 4.03
C PHE A 70 -2.07 12.18 3.94
N THR A 71 -1.07 13.00 3.60
CA THR A 71 0.29 12.55 3.29
C THR A 71 0.94 11.79 4.44
N ASP A 72 1.01 12.39 5.63
CA ASP A 72 1.67 11.75 6.79
C ASP A 72 0.93 10.49 7.26
N PRO A 73 -0.41 10.48 7.43
CA PRO A 73 -1.13 9.25 7.76
C PRO A 73 -0.95 8.13 6.73
N GLY A 74 -0.95 8.46 5.43
CA GLY A 74 -0.72 7.48 4.38
C GLY A 74 0.70 6.90 4.42
N LEU A 75 1.71 7.75 4.60
CA LEU A 75 3.11 7.30 4.73
C LEU A 75 3.34 6.44 5.98
N ASP A 76 2.74 6.81 7.12
CA ASP A 76 2.84 6.02 8.36
C ASP A 76 2.20 4.63 8.19
N LEU A 77 1.03 4.56 7.56
CA LEU A 77 0.35 3.31 7.25
C LEU A 77 1.19 2.39 6.33
N ALA A 78 1.79 2.96 5.28
CA ALA A 78 2.69 2.20 4.41
C ALA A 78 3.94 1.73 5.18
N ARG A 79 4.54 2.62 5.99
CA ARG A 79 5.75 2.33 6.77
C ARG A 79 5.54 1.16 7.72
N LYS A 80 4.50 1.18 8.54
CA LYS A 80 4.28 0.12 9.53
C LYS A 80 4.01 -1.25 8.87
N THR A 81 3.34 -1.24 7.71
CA THR A 81 3.11 -2.45 6.90
C THR A 81 4.43 -3.01 6.37
N TYR A 82 5.27 -2.16 5.80
CA TYR A 82 6.60 -2.57 5.32
C TYR A 82 7.49 -3.06 6.45
N VAL A 83 7.54 -2.33 7.59
CA VAL A 83 8.32 -2.73 8.77
C VAL A 83 7.87 -4.08 9.32
N ASN A 84 6.57 -4.36 9.32
CA ASN A 84 6.07 -5.68 9.70
C ASN A 84 6.57 -6.79 8.75
N ILE A 85 6.41 -6.59 7.44
CA ILE A 85 6.89 -7.57 6.45
C ILE A 85 8.40 -7.81 6.57
N ALA A 86 9.16 -6.73 6.73
CA ALA A 86 10.61 -6.78 6.74
C ALA A 86 11.17 -7.36 8.04
N GLY A 87 10.60 -6.96 9.17
CA GLY A 87 11.05 -7.37 10.50
C GLY A 87 10.35 -8.63 10.99
N GLN A 88 9.04 -8.52 11.25
CA GLN A 88 8.27 -9.55 11.95
C GLN A 88 8.06 -10.81 11.11
N SER A 89 7.70 -10.65 9.84
CA SER A 89 7.56 -11.80 8.93
C SER A 89 8.92 -12.28 8.40
N GLY A 90 9.92 -11.40 8.32
CA GLY A 90 11.23 -11.72 7.72
C GLY A 90 11.15 -12.01 6.21
N CYS A 91 10.10 -11.51 5.56
CA CYS A 91 9.64 -11.94 4.24
C CYS A 91 9.84 -10.85 3.17
N ILE A 92 10.90 -10.03 3.23
CA ILE A 92 11.09 -8.89 2.30
C ILE A 92 11.04 -9.30 0.82
N TRP A 93 11.55 -10.49 0.49
CA TRP A 93 11.62 -11.03 -0.86
C TRP A 93 10.51 -12.03 -1.19
N ASN A 94 9.79 -12.52 -0.18
CA ASN A 94 8.69 -13.49 -0.30
C ASN A 94 7.45 -12.95 0.43
N GLN A 95 6.96 -11.79 -0.01
CA GLN A 95 5.94 -11.07 0.76
C GLN A 95 4.59 -11.78 0.71
N PRO A 96 3.88 -11.91 1.84
CA PRO A 96 2.60 -12.60 1.88
C PRO A 96 1.42 -11.75 1.39
N ASP A 97 0.34 -12.41 0.95
CA ASP A 97 -0.93 -11.73 0.63
C ASP A 97 -1.74 -11.38 1.88
N VAL A 98 -1.64 -12.22 2.92
CA VAL A 98 -2.39 -12.06 4.17
C VAL A 98 -1.46 -12.11 5.36
N ILE A 99 -1.59 -11.12 6.23
CA ILE A 99 -0.86 -10.99 7.49
C ILE A 99 -1.85 -10.97 8.64
N SER A 100 -1.51 -11.70 9.71
CA SER A 100 -2.24 -11.69 10.96
C SER A 100 -2.26 -10.29 11.57
N ALA A 101 -3.47 -9.76 11.80
CA ALA A 101 -3.63 -8.49 12.50
C ALA A 101 -3.23 -8.54 13.99
N ASP A 102 -3.10 -9.74 14.58
CA ASP A 102 -2.86 -9.93 16.01
C ASP A 102 -1.37 -9.99 16.36
N ASP A 103 -0.57 -10.66 15.52
CA ASP A 103 0.85 -10.92 15.79
C ASP A 103 1.79 -10.65 14.61
N GLY A 104 1.25 -10.12 13.51
CA GLY A 104 2.02 -9.65 12.36
C GLY A 104 2.62 -10.76 11.49
N LYS A 105 2.32 -12.03 11.77
CA LYS A 105 2.87 -13.16 11.00
C LYS A 105 2.18 -13.32 9.65
N ALA A 106 2.91 -13.84 8.68
CA ALA A 106 2.36 -14.32 7.42
C ALA A 106 1.34 -15.44 7.67
N LEU A 107 0.18 -15.35 7.01
CA LEU A 107 -0.87 -16.38 7.06
C LEU A 107 -1.06 -17.07 5.72
N PHE A 108 -1.04 -16.32 4.62
CA PHE A 108 -1.31 -16.86 3.29
C PHE A 108 -0.61 -16.06 2.19
N GLY A 109 -0.30 -16.75 1.10
CA GLY A 109 0.34 -16.21 -0.08
C GLY A 109 1.85 -16.13 0.12
N ASP A 110 2.58 -16.56 -0.91
CA ASP A 110 4.03 -16.41 -1.05
C ASP A 110 4.26 -15.67 -2.37
N ASP A 111 5.33 -14.87 -2.45
CA ASP A 111 5.75 -14.09 -3.61
C ASP A 111 4.59 -13.27 -4.22
N TYR A 112 3.76 -12.67 -3.37
CA TYR A 112 2.46 -12.20 -3.80
C TYR A 112 2.54 -10.81 -4.47
N GLU A 113 2.24 -10.78 -5.77
CA GLU A 113 2.41 -9.59 -6.62
C GLU A 113 1.56 -8.39 -6.21
N ARG A 114 0.43 -8.58 -5.50
CA ARG A 114 -0.44 -7.48 -5.02
C ARG A 114 0.34 -6.43 -4.24
N ASN A 115 1.42 -6.83 -3.57
CA ASN A 115 2.24 -5.95 -2.75
C ASN A 115 3.08 -4.96 -3.58
N MET A 116 3.20 -5.17 -4.90
CA MET A 116 3.77 -4.18 -5.83
C MET A 116 2.94 -2.89 -5.93
N SER A 117 1.73 -2.87 -5.40
CA SER A 117 0.98 -1.64 -5.14
C SER A 117 1.73 -0.62 -4.28
N ILE A 118 2.79 -1.01 -3.54
CA ILE A 118 3.70 -0.07 -2.86
C ILE A 118 4.25 1.00 -3.82
N TRP A 119 4.45 0.67 -5.09
CA TRP A 119 4.91 1.61 -6.11
C TRP A 119 3.92 2.74 -6.40
N SER A 120 2.64 2.59 -6.02
CA SER A 120 1.63 3.65 -6.14
C SER A 120 1.88 4.83 -5.19
N LEU A 121 2.71 4.67 -4.16
CA LEU A 121 3.09 5.75 -3.25
C LEU A 121 3.87 6.85 -3.97
N LEU A 122 4.75 6.51 -4.91
CA LEU A 122 5.57 7.49 -5.62
C LEU A 122 4.75 8.52 -6.41
N PRO A 123 3.83 8.14 -7.32
CA PRO A 123 2.99 9.11 -8.02
C PRO A 123 2.03 9.86 -7.08
N ALA A 124 1.65 9.27 -5.94
CA ALA A 124 0.85 9.96 -4.93
C ALA A 124 1.65 11.08 -4.24
N LEU A 125 2.87 10.77 -3.79
CA LEU A 125 3.78 11.73 -3.18
C LEU A 125 4.21 12.83 -4.16
N ALA A 126 4.42 12.48 -5.43
CA ALA A 126 4.75 13.42 -6.50
C ALA A 126 3.72 14.53 -6.70
N GLN A 127 2.45 14.35 -6.30
CA GLN A 127 1.47 15.44 -6.33
C GLN A 127 1.75 16.54 -5.31
N HIS A 128 2.46 16.21 -4.24
CA HIS A 128 2.68 17.09 -3.09
C HIS A 128 4.14 17.52 -2.95
N ASP A 129 5.07 16.89 -3.67
CA ASP A 129 6.50 17.16 -3.59
C ASP A 129 7.14 17.19 -5.00
N GLN A 130 7.74 18.33 -5.35
CA GLN A 130 8.37 18.57 -6.65
C GLN A 130 9.64 17.74 -6.89
N GLN A 131 10.41 17.45 -5.84
CA GLN A 131 11.60 16.60 -5.94
C GLN A 131 11.18 15.16 -6.25
N ILE A 132 10.15 14.66 -5.57
CA ILE A 132 9.58 13.34 -5.83
C ILE A 132 8.96 13.29 -7.23
N ALA A 133 8.29 14.35 -7.68
CA ALA A 133 7.76 14.43 -9.05
C ALA A 133 8.87 14.29 -10.11
N SER A 134 10.00 14.94 -9.89
CA SER A 134 11.16 14.85 -10.78
C SER A 134 11.73 13.43 -10.83
N LEU A 135 11.87 12.79 -9.66
CA LEU A 135 12.32 11.40 -9.55
C LEU A 135 11.35 10.43 -10.25
N TRP A 136 10.05 10.61 -10.04
CA TRP A 136 9.02 9.78 -10.67
C TRP A 136 9.08 9.83 -12.19
N LEU A 137 9.28 11.02 -12.78
CA LEU A 137 9.43 11.17 -14.23
C LEU A 137 10.71 10.48 -14.75
N GLN A 138 11.81 10.56 -14.01
CA GLN A 138 13.05 9.85 -14.36
C GLN A 138 12.86 8.34 -14.35
N LEU A 139 12.19 7.80 -13.32
CA LEU A 139 11.88 6.37 -13.23
C LEU A 139 10.97 5.91 -14.37
N LEU A 140 9.96 6.70 -14.74
CA LEU A 140 9.10 6.40 -15.87
C LEU A 140 9.87 6.38 -17.21
N ASP A 141 10.83 7.29 -17.39
CA ASP A 141 11.66 7.32 -18.60
C ASP A 141 12.58 6.08 -18.68
N GLN A 142 13.22 5.72 -17.57
CA GLN A 142 14.02 4.50 -17.47
C GLN A 142 13.20 3.24 -17.73
N ALA A 143 12.01 3.14 -17.15
CA ALA A 143 11.12 1.98 -17.34
C ALA A 143 10.67 1.84 -18.81
N LYS A 144 10.34 2.96 -19.48
CA LYS A 144 10.04 2.96 -20.92
C LYS A 144 11.25 2.52 -21.74
N SER A 145 12.42 3.04 -21.40
CA SER A 145 13.66 2.69 -22.09
C SER A 145 14.01 1.20 -21.95
N PHE A 146 13.75 0.61 -20.79
CA PHE A 146 13.93 -0.83 -20.57
C PHE A 146 12.90 -1.64 -21.39
N ALA A 147 11.63 -1.26 -21.35
CA ALA A 147 10.55 -1.93 -22.07
C ALA A 147 10.70 -1.86 -23.60
N MET A 148 11.26 -0.77 -24.13
CA MET A 148 11.53 -0.60 -25.55
C MET A 148 12.84 -1.27 -26.02
N GLY A 149 13.55 -1.97 -25.13
CA GLY A 149 14.69 -2.80 -25.48
C GLY A 149 15.93 -2.01 -25.88
N ARG A 150 16.50 -1.21 -24.96
CA ARG A 150 17.94 -0.94 -25.03
C ARG A 150 18.69 -2.27 -25.06
N GLY A 151 19.64 -2.41 -25.98
CA GLY A 151 20.44 -3.62 -26.15
C GLY A 151 21.08 -4.02 -24.82
N LYS A 152 21.13 -5.32 -24.53
CA LYS A 152 21.70 -5.91 -23.30
C LYS A 152 23.11 -5.39 -22.94
N ASP A 153 23.81 -4.75 -23.87
CA ASP A 153 25.17 -4.26 -23.71
C ASP A 153 25.27 -2.91 -22.97
N GLU A 154 24.19 -2.11 -22.90
CA GLU A 154 24.22 -0.79 -22.23
C GLU A 154 23.98 -0.85 -20.70
N LEU A 155 23.53 -2.00 -20.19
CA LEU A 155 23.22 -2.18 -18.76
C LEU A 155 24.40 -2.72 -17.93
N ARG A 156 25.57 -2.92 -18.55
CA ARG A 156 26.78 -3.47 -17.89
C ARG A 156 27.77 -2.41 -17.39
N GLU A 157 27.48 -1.11 -17.57
CA GLU A 157 28.40 -0.02 -17.19
C GLU A 157 27.88 0.92 -16.09
N ILE A 158 26.94 0.45 -15.26
CA ILE A 158 26.54 1.14 -14.01
C ILE A 158 26.88 0.23 -12.83
#